data_AF-W4RKQ0-F1
#
_entry.id   AF-W4RKQ0-F1
#
_cell.length_a   1.000
_cell.length_b   1.000
_cell.length_c   1.000
_cell.angle_alpha   90.00
_cell.angle_beta   90.00
_cell.angle_gamma   90.00
#
_symmetry.space_group_name_H-M   'P 1'
#
loop_
_entity.id
_entity.type
_entity.pdbx_description
1 polymer ?
#
loop_
_entity_poly.entity_id
_entity_poly.type
_entity_poly.pdbx_seq_one_letter_code
_entity_poly.pdbx_strand_id
1 'polypeptide(L)'
;MIAIGGQYGISAIYGSILVSGIFVVTISKYFGKLVKFFPPVVTGSVVTIIGITLIPVAMNNMAGGQGSPDFGSLTNIGLAFGTLLFIIVLFRFFKGFVRAIAILLGLGAGTVVAYFMGMVNFTAVAEASWLHMPAPFYFGLPTFEVSAILTMILVAMVSLVESTGVYFALGDICEEKLEEKDLASGYRAEGLAIILGAFFNAFPYTTYSQNVGLLQLSGVKTKNVIYTAGAFLVLLGLVPKIGALTTIIPTPVLGGAMVAMFGMVVAYGIKMLSAVEFSSQENLLIIACSVGMGLGVTAVPELFAQMPSSIRILTDNGIVAGSLTAIVLNLVFNVFKGNKAAQQASFTEQKAS
;
A
#
# COMPACT_ATOMS: atom_id res chain seq x y z
N MET A 1 9.46 -5.80 -2.52
CA MET A 1 9.14 -7.18 -2.97
C MET A 1 9.81 -7.51 -4.29
N ILE A 2 9.62 -6.72 -5.36
CA ILE A 2 10.29 -6.92 -6.66
C ILE A 2 11.82 -7.05 -6.50
N ALA A 3 12.45 -6.13 -5.76
CA ALA A 3 13.89 -6.17 -5.48
C ALA A 3 14.33 -7.44 -4.72
N ILE A 4 13.56 -7.87 -3.70
CA ILE A 4 13.85 -9.08 -2.92
C ILE A 4 13.72 -10.33 -3.81
N GLY A 5 12.64 -10.42 -4.60
CA GLY A 5 12.39 -11.54 -5.50
C GLY A 5 13.43 -11.67 -6.60
N GLY A 6 13.89 -10.54 -7.16
CA GLY A 6 14.92 -10.53 -8.19
C GLY A 6 16.30 -10.97 -7.69
N GLN A 7 16.65 -10.67 -6.44
CA GLN A 7 17.97 -11.00 -5.88
C GLN A 7 18.01 -12.37 -5.17
N TYR A 8 16.97 -12.69 -4.39
CA TYR A 8 16.96 -13.83 -3.48
C TYR A 8 15.84 -14.85 -3.76
N GLY A 9 14.98 -14.57 -4.74
CA GLY A 9 13.87 -15.44 -5.11
C GLY A 9 12.62 -15.28 -4.25
N ILE A 10 11.57 -16.03 -4.62
CA ILE A 10 10.23 -15.94 -4.04
C ILE A 10 10.19 -16.46 -2.59
N SER A 11 10.98 -17.50 -2.26
CA SER A 11 11.08 -18.03 -0.89
C SER A 11 11.61 -17.00 0.11
N ALA A 12 12.51 -16.11 -0.31
CA ALA A 12 13.04 -15.04 0.53
C ALA A 12 12.01 -13.93 0.77
N ILE A 13 11.12 -13.68 -0.21
CA ILE A 13 9.97 -12.79 -0.02
C ILE A 13 9.11 -13.35 1.11
N TYR A 14 8.63 -14.59 1.02
CA TYR A 14 7.75 -15.14 2.05
C TYR A 14 8.43 -15.30 3.42
N GLY A 15 9.73 -15.61 3.45
CA GLY A 15 10.50 -15.63 4.70
C GLY A 15 10.60 -14.26 5.35
N SER A 16 10.87 -13.21 4.56
CA SER A 16 10.87 -11.83 5.06
C SER A 16 9.48 -11.35 5.53
N ILE A 17 8.41 -11.74 4.81
CA ILE A 17 7.01 -11.46 5.21
C ILE A 17 6.70 -12.14 6.55
N LEU A 18 7.01 -13.42 6.69
CA LEU A 18 6.75 -14.19 7.93
C LEU A 18 7.42 -13.52 9.14
N VAL A 19 8.71 -13.19 9.02
CA VAL A 19 9.46 -12.54 10.10
C VAL A 19 8.91 -11.13 10.38
N SER A 20 8.54 -10.37 9.34
CA SER A 20 7.93 -9.05 9.52
C SER A 20 6.59 -9.12 10.25
N GLY A 21 5.76 -10.13 9.98
CA GLY A 21 4.50 -10.35 10.68
C GLY A 21 4.71 -10.71 12.15
N ILE A 22 5.68 -11.59 12.44
CA ILE A 22 6.08 -11.92 13.83
C ILE A 22 6.57 -10.67 14.56
N PHE A 23 7.38 -9.85 13.88
CA PHE A 23 7.85 -8.58 14.41
C PHE A 23 6.69 -7.64 14.74
N VAL A 24 5.73 -7.47 13.81
CA VAL A 24 4.52 -6.65 14.02
C VAL A 24 3.72 -7.13 15.23
N VAL A 25 3.46 -8.44 15.35
CA VAL A 25 2.74 -9.00 16.51
C VAL A 25 3.49 -8.70 17.80
N THR A 26 4.82 -8.85 17.80
CA THR A 26 5.68 -8.62 18.98
C THR A 26 5.70 -7.14 19.38
N ILE A 27 5.85 -6.23 18.42
CA ILE A 27 5.95 -4.80 18.67
C ILE A 27 4.60 -4.14 18.91
N SER A 28 3.49 -4.76 18.51
CA SER A 28 2.11 -4.22 18.57
C SER A 28 1.75 -3.49 19.87
N LYS A 29 2.12 -4.06 21.03
CA LYS A 29 1.86 -3.47 22.35
C LYS A 29 2.65 -2.18 22.59
N TYR A 30 3.85 -2.09 22.04
CA TYR A 30 4.72 -0.92 22.15
C TYR A 30 4.46 0.08 21.04
N PHE A 31 3.97 -0.38 19.88
CA PHE A 31 3.74 0.45 18.71
C PHE A 31 2.67 1.52 18.97
N GLY A 32 1.65 1.23 19.79
CA GLY A 32 0.69 2.24 20.26
C GLY A 32 1.37 3.47 20.89
N LYS A 33 2.55 3.30 21.52
CA LYS A 33 3.38 4.39 22.05
C LYS A 33 4.27 5.04 21.01
N LEU A 34 4.58 4.33 19.91
CA LEU A 34 5.40 4.82 18.81
C LEU A 34 4.62 5.66 17.81
N VAL A 35 3.28 5.56 17.79
CA VAL A 35 2.39 6.38 16.92
C VAL A 35 2.72 7.87 16.97
N LYS A 36 3.12 8.39 18.14
CA LYS A 36 3.53 9.80 18.32
C LYS A 36 4.72 10.23 17.43
N PHE A 37 5.54 9.29 16.98
CA PHE A 37 6.67 9.55 16.07
C PHE A 37 6.26 9.60 14.60
N PHE A 38 5.00 9.30 14.30
CA PHE A 38 4.44 9.31 12.96
C PHE A 38 3.24 10.27 12.88
N PRO A 39 3.47 11.59 13.05
CA PRO A 39 2.43 12.59 12.86
C PRO A 39 1.92 12.61 11.41
N PRO A 40 0.78 13.29 11.12
CA PRO A 40 0.19 13.36 9.79
C PRO A 40 1.15 13.76 8.66
N VAL A 41 2.18 14.57 8.98
CA VAL A 41 3.23 14.96 8.03
C VAL A 41 4.07 13.76 7.57
N VAL A 42 4.39 12.83 8.46
CA VAL A 42 5.13 11.60 8.10
C VAL A 42 4.19 10.64 7.38
N THR A 43 3.01 10.37 7.93
CA THR A 43 2.07 9.39 7.38
C THR A 43 1.62 9.78 5.98
N GLY A 44 1.24 11.06 5.78
CA GLY A 44 0.77 11.58 4.51
C GLY A 44 1.86 11.61 3.44
N SER A 45 3.10 11.99 3.81
CA SER A 45 4.25 11.90 2.91
C SER A 45 4.52 10.47 2.45
N VAL A 46 4.51 9.53 3.38
CA VAL A 46 4.79 8.12 3.08
C VAL A 46 3.73 7.51 2.16
N VAL A 47 2.44 7.72 2.43
CA VAL A 47 1.34 7.26 1.55
C VAL A 47 1.44 7.90 0.16
N THR A 48 1.81 9.18 0.09
CA THR A 48 2.04 9.88 -1.17
C THR A 48 3.18 9.24 -1.96
N ILE A 49 4.30 8.91 -1.30
CA ILE A 49 5.45 8.23 -1.92
C ILE A 49 5.04 6.85 -2.43
N ILE A 50 4.31 6.06 -1.65
CA ILE A 50 3.81 4.73 -2.08
C ILE A 50 3.02 4.88 -3.38
N GLY A 51 2.06 5.80 -3.44
CA GLY A 51 1.28 6.03 -4.66
C GLY A 51 2.14 6.42 -5.86
N ILE A 52 3.06 7.39 -5.69
CA ILE A 52 3.92 7.90 -6.76
C ILE A 52 4.86 6.82 -7.29
N THR A 53 5.48 6.04 -6.40
CA THR A 53 6.46 5.00 -6.76
C THR A 53 5.84 3.80 -7.47
N LEU A 54 4.51 3.65 -7.40
CA LEU A 54 3.75 2.63 -8.13
C LEU A 54 3.27 3.08 -9.52
N ILE A 55 3.26 4.39 -9.80
CA ILE A 55 2.87 4.93 -11.12
C ILE A 55 3.69 4.31 -12.26
N PRO A 56 5.03 4.18 -12.19
CA PRO A 56 5.81 3.57 -13.26
C PRO A 56 5.35 2.15 -13.62
N VAL A 57 4.87 1.36 -12.64
CA VAL A 57 4.31 0.03 -12.89
C VAL A 57 3.01 0.12 -13.68
N ALA A 58 2.11 1.02 -13.29
CA ALA A 58 0.87 1.27 -14.03
C ALA A 58 1.14 1.71 -15.47
N MET A 59 2.11 2.62 -15.67
CA MET A 59 2.50 3.12 -17.00
C MET A 59 3.11 2.01 -17.86
N ASN A 60 3.97 1.17 -17.29
CA ASN A 60 4.52 0.01 -18.01
C ASN A 60 3.42 -0.98 -18.43
N ASN A 61 2.48 -1.27 -17.54
CA ASN A 61 1.35 -2.15 -17.86
C ASN A 61 0.44 -1.54 -18.93
N MET A 62 0.17 -0.23 -18.83
CA MET A 62 -0.58 0.55 -19.83
C MET A 62 0.05 0.47 -21.22
N ALA A 63 1.38 0.45 -21.30
CA ALA A 63 2.09 0.26 -22.56
C ALA A 63 2.07 -1.19 -23.08
N GLY A 64 1.57 -2.17 -22.32
CA GLY A 64 1.53 -3.59 -22.70
C GLY A 64 2.36 -4.51 -21.83
N GLY A 65 3.05 -3.99 -20.81
CA GLY A 65 3.93 -4.73 -19.91
C GLY A 65 5.38 -4.74 -20.39
N GLN A 66 6.33 -4.72 -19.44
CA GLN A 66 7.76 -4.70 -19.76
C GLN A 66 8.16 -5.92 -20.59
N GLY A 67 8.93 -5.69 -21.66
CA GLY A 67 9.40 -6.75 -22.56
C GLY A 67 8.37 -7.24 -23.58
N SER A 68 7.18 -6.64 -23.64
CA SER A 68 6.18 -6.96 -24.67
C SER A 68 6.66 -6.53 -26.06
N PRO A 69 6.48 -7.37 -27.11
CA PRO A 69 6.82 -7.00 -28.48
C PRO A 69 6.00 -5.81 -28.99
N ASP A 70 4.79 -5.63 -28.47
CA ASP A 70 3.87 -4.55 -28.85
C ASP A 70 3.88 -3.39 -27.84
N PHE A 71 4.99 -3.21 -27.12
CA PHE A 71 5.13 -2.16 -26.10
C PHE A 71 4.87 -0.77 -26.71
N GLY A 72 3.93 -0.02 -26.13
CA GLY A 72 3.53 1.30 -26.59
C GLY A 72 2.72 1.30 -27.89
N SER A 73 2.23 0.15 -28.36
CA SER A 73 1.36 0.10 -29.53
C SER A 73 0.07 0.92 -29.32
N LEU A 74 -0.47 1.46 -30.42
CA LEU A 74 -1.76 2.18 -30.41
C LEU A 74 -2.89 1.34 -29.83
N THR A 75 -2.85 0.03 -30.05
CA THR A 75 -3.78 -0.96 -29.50
C THR A 75 -3.73 -0.99 -27.98
N ASN A 76 -2.54 -1.12 -27.39
CA ASN A 76 -2.35 -1.17 -25.94
C ASN A 76 -2.72 0.17 -25.28
N ILE A 77 -2.23 1.27 -25.84
CA ILE A 77 -2.54 2.62 -25.37
C ILE A 77 -4.04 2.88 -25.46
N GLY A 78 -4.68 2.54 -26.59
CA GLY A 78 -6.11 2.70 -26.81
C GLY A 78 -6.96 1.92 -25.81
N LEU A 79 -6.60 0.66 -25.53
CA LEU A 79 -7.27 -0.17 -24.51
C LEU A 79 -7.11 0.40 -23.11
N ALA A 80 -5.91 0.83 -22.74
CA ALA A 80 -5.63 1.36 -21.41
C ALA A 80 -6.35 2.69 -21.16
N PHE A 81 -6.25 3.64 -22.10
CA PHE A 81 -6.98 4.91 -22.01
C PHE A 81 -8.48 4.73 -22.15
N GLY A 82 -8.95 3.79 -22.98
CA GLY A 82 -10.37 3.44 -23.07
C GLY A 82 -10.91 2.89 -21.75
N THR A 83 -10.15 2.01 -21.10
CA THR A 83 -10.48 1.48 -19.77
C THR A 83 -10.53 2.61 -18.73
N LEU A 84 -9.51 3.46 -18.69
CA LEU A 84 -9.46 4.60 -17.77
C LEU A 84 -10.62 5.58 -18.02
N LEU A 85 -10.90 5.92 -19.27
CA LEU A 85 -12.01 6.80 -19.66
C LEU A 85 -13.35 6.21 -19.19
N PHE A 86 -13.56 4.91 -19.38
CA PHE A 86 -14.77 4.24 -18.92
C PHE A 86 -14.92 4.31 -17.40
N ILE A 87 -13.83 4.08 -16.65
CA ILE A 87 -13.82 4.25 -15.18
C ILE A 87 -14.20 5.68 -14.80
N ILE A 88 -13.64 6.70 -15.46
CA ILE A 88 -13.94 8.11 -15.21
C ILE A 88 -15.41 8.43 -15.51
N VAL A 89 -15.94 7.94 -16.64
CA VAL A 89 -17.35 8.11 -17.02
C VAL A 89 -18.27 7.48 -15.96
N LEU A 90 -17.98 6.26 -15.53
CA LEU A 90 -18.73 5.62 -14.45
C LEU A 90 -18.70 6.45 -13.16
N PHE A 91 -17.52 6.96 -12.80
CA PHE A 91 -17.34 7.75 -11.58
C PHE A 91 -18.06 9.11 -11.64
N ARG A 92 -18.20 9.69 -12.84
CA ARG A 92 -18.85 10.98 -13.08
C ARG A 92 -20.38 10.89 -13.10
N PHE A 93 -20.93 9.90 -13.81
CA PHE A 93 -22.35 9.84 -14.12
C PHE A 93 -23.17 8.94 -13.19
N PHE A 94 -22.53 7.98 -12.52
CA PHE A 94 -23.22 7.06 -11.62
C PHE A 94 -22.99 7.42 -10.14
N LYS A 95 -23.90 6.97 -9.27
CA LYS A 95 -23.87 7.20 -7.82
C LYS A 95 -23.98 5.89 -7.07
N GLY A 96 -23.68 5.92 -5.77
CA GLY A 96 -23.81 4.76 -4.88
C GLY A 96 -22.92 3.59 -5.30
N PHE A 97 -23.50 2.38 -5.35
CA PHE A 97 -22.78 1.13 -5.56
C PHE A 97 -22.01 1.07 -6.88
N VAL A 98 -22.59 1.53 -7.99
CA VAL A 98 -21.93 1.50 -9.32
C VAL A 98 -20.65 2.32 -9.32
N ARG A 99 -20.65 3.48 -8.64
CA ARG A 99 -19.46 4.31 -8.49
C ARG A 99 -18.39 3.65 -7.63
N ALA A 100 -18.78 2.92 -6.59
CA ALA A 100 -17.87 2.18 -5.72
C ALA A 100 -17.13 1.05 -6.46
N ILE A 101 -17.80 0.36 -7.38
CA ILE A 101 -17.22 -0.73 -8.18
C ILE A 101 -16.76 -0.30 -9.58
N ALA A 102 -16.63 1.01 -9.84
CA ALA A 102 -16.32 1.54 -11.18
C ALA A 102 -15.03 0.96 -11.78
N ILE A 103 -14.00 0.73 -10.94
CA ILE A 103 -12.75 0.10 -11.38
C ILE A 103 -12.98 -1.34 -11.83
N LEU A 104 -13.76 -2.13 -11.07
CA LEU A 104 -14.08 -3.51 -11.43
C LEU A 104 -14.88 -3.57 -12.74
N LEU A 105 -15.86 -2.68 -12.90
CA LEU A 105 -16.63 -2.57 -14.15
C LEU A 105 -15.74 -2.14 -15.33
N GLY A 106 -14.78 -1.25 -15.10
CA GLY A 106 -13.79 -0.86 -16.11
C GLY A 106 -12.88 -2.00 -16.54
N LEU A 107 -12.34 -2.76 -15.59
CA LEU A 107 -11.57 -3.97 -15.89
C LEU A 107 -12.41 -4.97 -16.69
N GLY A 108 -13.67 -5.19 -16.31
CA GLY A 108 -14.59 -6.06 -17.03
C GLY A 108 -14.85 -5.58 -18.47
N ALA A 109 -15.25 -4.32 -18.64
CA ALA A 109 -15.53 -3.74 -19.95
C ALA A 109 -14.29 -3.72 -20.85
N GLY A 110 -13.13 -3.31 -20.31
CA GLY A 110 -11.86 -3.32 -21.03
C GLY A 110 -11.44 -4.72 -21.47
N THR A 111 -11.64 -5.73 -20.61
CA THR A 111 -11.36 -7.14 -20.95
C THR A 111 -12.31 -7.66 -22.03
N VAL A 112 -13.59 -7.28 -22.00
CA VAL A 112 -14.56 -7.63 -23.06
C VAL A 112 -14.14 -7.03 -24.40
N VAL A 113 -13.75 -5.75 -24.44
CA VAL A 113 -13.24 -5.13 -25.67
C VAL A 113 -11.99 -5.84 -26.15
N ALA A 114 -11.05 -6.13 -25.26
CA ALA A 114 -9.82 -6.83 -25.60
C ALA A 114 -10.06 -8.29 -26.08
N TYR A 115 -11.13 -8.95 -25.62
CA TYR A 115 -11.54 -10.25 -26.15
C TYR A 115 -11.94 -10.16 -27.62
N PHE A 116 -12.74 -9.16 -28.01
CA PHE A 116 -13.07 -8.93 -29.42
C PHE A 116 -11.86 -8.54 -30.27
N MET A 117 -10.78 -8.07 -29.66
CA MET A 117 -9.50 -7.79 -30.30
C MET A 117 -8.56 -9.00 -30.35
N GLY A 118 -8.99 -10.16 -29.86
CA GLY A 118 -8.21 -11.40 -29.87
C GLY A 118 -7.09 -11.48 -28.82
N MET A 119 -7.10 -10.59 -27.80
CA MET A 119 -6.05 -10.49 -26.79
C MET A 119 -6.33 -11.31 -25.52
N VAL A 120 -7.46 -12.01 -25.45
CA VAL A 120 -7.91 -12.75 -24.25
C VAL A 120 -8.01 -14.23 -24.57
N ASN A 121 -7.35 -15.06 -23.75
CA ASN A 121 -7.38 -16.51 -23.87
C ASN A 121 -8.01 -17.16 -22.62
N PHE A 122 -9.13 -17.87 -22.81
CA PHE A 122 -9.87 -18.52 -21.72
C PHE A 122 -9.35 -19.91 -21.33
N THR A 123 -8.28 -20.41 -21.96
CA THR A 123 -7.71 -21.74 -21.68
C THR A 123 -7.38 -21.91 -20.19
N ALA A 124 -6.72 -20.92 -19.58
CA ALA A 124 -6.40 -20.95 -18.15
C ALA A 124 -7.65 -21.05 -17.25
N VAL A 125 -8.77 -20.44 -17.66
CA VAL A 125 -10.03 -20.51 -16.92
C VAL A 125 -10.71 -21.87 -17.10
N ALA A 126 -10.62 -22.46 -18.30
CA ALA A 126 -11.17 -23.78 -18.58
C ALA A 126 -10.44 -24.87 -17.78
N GLU A 127 -9.11 -24.82 -17.75
CA GLU A 127 -8.24 -25.77 -17.04
C GLU A 127 -8.24 -25.59 -15.51
N ALA A 128 -8.57 -24.40 -15.02
CA ALA A 128 -8.65 -24.15 -13.59
C ALA A 128 -9.73 -25.01 -12.91
N SER A 129 -9.33 -25.65 -11.81
CA SER A 129 -10.23 -26.45 -10.97
C SER A 129 -11.31 -25.60 -10.32
N TRP A 130 -12.47 -26.20 -10.07
CA TRP A 130 -13.59 -25.53 -9.39
C TRP A 130 -13.34 -25.32 -7.89
N LEU A 131 -12.63 -26.25 -7.25
CA LEU A 131 -12.28 -26.15 -5.84
C LEU A 131 -10.83 -26.59 -5.66
N HIS A 132 -10.05 -25.78 -4.95
CA HIS A 132 -8.69 -26.12 -4.57
C HIS A 132 -8.40 -25.56 -3.19
N MET A 133 -7.89 -26.42 -2.30
CA MET A 133 -7.48 -25.98 -0.98
C MET A 133 -6.08 -25.35 -1.07
N PRO A 134 -5.87 -24.12 -0.57
CA PRO A 134 -4.56 -23.51 -0.53
C PRO A 134 -3.57 -24.40 0.23
N ALA A 135 -2.49 -24.80 -0.45
CA ALA A 135 -1.41 -25.55 0.19
C ALA A 135 -0.48 -24.58 0.92
N PRO A 136 -0.15 -24.83 2.20
CA PRO A 136 0.87 -24.05 2.88
C PRO A 136 2.20 -24.23 2.16
N PHE A 137 2.97 -23.15 2.01
CA PHE A 137 4.30 -23.16 1.39
C PHE A 137 4.34 -23.71 -0.05
N TYR A 138 3.27 -23.50 -0.84
CA TYR A 138 3.19 -23.87 -2.25
C TYR A 138 4.44 -23.52 -3.10
N PHE A 139 5.08 -22.37 -2.88
CA PHE A 139 6.30 -21.98 -3.61
C PHE A 139 7.62 -22.42 -2.95
N GLY A 140 7.55 -23.29 -1.95
CA GLY A 140 8.69 -23.78 -1.19
C GLY A 140 8.80 -23.21 0.22
N LEU A 141 9.74 -23.75 1.00
CA LEU A 141 9.96 -23.31 2.37
C LEU A 141 10.55 -21.88 2.40
N PRO A 142 10.17 -21.05 3.40
CA PRO A 142 10.68 -19.69 3.50
C PRO A 142 12.19 -19.68 3.75
N THR A 143 12.91 -18.80 3.06
CA THR A 143 14.34 -18.54 3.29
C THR A 143 14.52 -17.21 4.00
N PHE A 144 15.53 -17.11 4.86
CA PHE A 144 15.70 -15.99 5.78
C PHE A 144 16.92 -15.15 5.42
N GLU A 145 16.70 -14.13 4.61
CA GLU A 145 17.72 -13.15 4.24
C GLU A 145 17.59 -11.90 5.11
N VAL A 146 18.65 -11.54 5.84
CA VAL A 146 18.63 -10.43 6.81
C VAL A 146 18.25 -9.12 6.14
N SER A 147 18.80 -8.85 4.96
CA SER A 147 18.57 -7.61 4.21
C SER A 147 17.10 -7.50 3.75
N ALA A 148 16.50 -8.60 3.30
CA ALA A 148 15.09 -8.70 2.94
C ALA A 148 14.17 -8.56 4.15
N ILE A 149 14.51 -9.21 5.28
CA ILE A 149 13.79 -9.13 6.55
C ILE A 149 13.74 -7.68 7.04
N LEU A 150 14.87 -6.98 7.09
CA LEU A 150 14.92 -5.58 7.53
C LEU A 150 14.10 -4.67 6.61
N THR A 151 14.19 -4.89 5.30
CA THR A 151 13.37 -4.16 4.31
C THR A 151 11.88 -4.38 4.57
N MET A 152 11.47 -5.63 4.80
CA MET A 152 10.06 -5.96 5.02
C MET A 152 9.54 -5.48 6.36
N ILE A 153 10.35 -5.50 7.43
CA ILE A 153 10.02 -4.89 8.72
C ILE A 153 9.76 -3.39 8.55
N LEU A 154 10.58 -2.69 7.78
CA LEU A 154 10.39 -1.26 7.54
C LEU A 154 9.09 -0.99 6.78
N VAL A 155 8.83 -1.77 5.73
CA VAL A 155 7.55 -1.69 4.98
C VAL A 155 6.36 -1.98 5.88
N ALA A 156 6.44 -3.00 6.75
CA ALA A 156 5.39 -3.33 7.70
C ALA A 156 5.19 -2.21 8.73
N MET A 157 6.26 -1.58 9.22
CA MET A 157 6.16 -0.42 10.11
C MET A 157 5.46 0.75 9.42
N VAL A 158 5.81 1.04 8.18
CA VAL A 158 5.12 2.04 7.33
C VAL A 158 3.64 1.70 7.17
N SER A 159 3.32 0.43 6.92
CA SER A 159 1.93 -0.05 6.85
C SER A 159 1.16 0.19 8.15
N LEU A 160 1.75 -0.11 9.30
CA LEU A 160 1.10 0.15 10.61
C LEU A 160 0.81 1.63 10.82
N VAL A 161 1.69 2.50 10.34
CA VAL A 161 1.50 3.95 10.39
C VAL A 161 0.30 4.38 9.55
N GLU A 162 0.18 3.86 8.32
CA GLU A 162 -1.00 4.08 7.47
C GLU A 162 -2.27 3.57 8.17
N SER A 163 -2.24 2.33 8.67
CA SER A 163 -3.36 1.71 9.40
C SER A 163 -3.79 2.50 10.62
N THR A 164 -2.84 3.14 11.30
CA THR A 164 -3.15 4.00 12.45
C THR A 164 -4.03 5.19 12.03
N GLY A 165 -3.69 5.83 10.90
CA GLY A 165 -4.52 6.91 10.35
C GLY A 165 -5.93 6.43 9.97
N VAL A 166 -6.03 5.23 9.41
CA VAL A 166 -7.31 4.59 9.09
C VAL A 166 -8.13 4.30 10.34
N TYR A 167 -7.49 3.79 11.41
CA TYR A 167 -8.16 3.54 12.68
C TYR A 167 -8.74 4.83 13.25
N PHE A 168 -7.95 5.91 13.35
CA PHE A 168 -8.46 7.19 13.84
C PHE A 168 -9.61 7.73 12.97
N ALA A 169 -9.49 7.67 11.65
CA ALA A 169 -10.56 8.09 10.75
C ALA A 169 -11.85 7.26 10.94
N LEU A 170 -11.74 5.96 11.18
CA LEU A 170 -12.88 5.11 11.51
C LEU A 170 -13.45 5.41 12.90
N GLY A 171 -12.59 5.66 13.90
CA GLY A 171 -13.00 6.07 15.24
C GLY A 171 -13.83 7.36 15.21
N ASP A 172 -13.37 8.36 14.46
CA ASP A 172 -14.09 9.61 14.26
C ASP A 172 -15.45 9.40 13.58
N ILE A 173 -15.50 8.59 12.51
CA ILE A 173 -16.76 8.31 11.81
C ILE A 173 -17.71 7.49 12.69
N CYS A 174 -17.19 6.54 13.46
CA CYS A 174 -17.98 5.69 14.36
C CYS A 174 -18.32 6.37 15.68
N GLU A 175 -17.78 7.57 15.95
CA GLU A 175 -17.90 8.29 17.21
C GLU A 175 -17.36 7.49 18.41
N GLU A 176 -16.31 6.68 18.17
CA GLU A 176 -15.63 5.88 19.19
C GLU A 176 -14.22 6.42 19.45
N LYS A 177 -13.90 6.65 20.73
CA LYS A 177 -12.56 7.04 21.15
C LYS A 177 -11.66 5.81 21.20
N LEU A 178 -10.60 5.82 20.40
CA LEU A 178 -9.63 4.72 20.38
C LEU A 178 -8.61 4.86 21.50
N GLU A 179 -8.43 3.79 22.26
CA GLU A 179 -7.37 3.69 23.27
C GLU A 179 -6.13 2.96 22.72
N GLU A 180 -5.00 3.08 23.42
CA GLU A 180 -3.75 2.37 23.08
C GLU A 180 -3.96 0.85 22.94
N LYS A 181 -4.88 0.29 23.74
CA LYS A 181 -5.22 -1.14 23.72
C LYS A 181 -5.94 -1.55 22.43
N ASP A 182 -6.79 -0.68 21.88
CA ASP A 182 -7.53 -0.93 20.64
C ASP A 182 -6.58 -0.91 19.45
N LEU A 183 -5.71 0.10 19.41
CA LEU A 183 -4.64 0.20 18.41
C LEU A 183 -3.73 -1.04 18.46
N ALA A 184 -3.26 -1.42 19.65
CA ALA A 184 -2.43 -2.61 19.83
C ALA A 184 -3.14 -3.90 19.36
N SER A 185 -4.45 -4.01 19.58
CA SER A 185 -5.24 -5.16 19.12
C SER A 185 -5.38 -5.17 17.59
N GLY A 186 -5.59 -4.01 16.97
CA GLY A 186 -5.60 -3.85 15.52
C GLY A 186 -4.26 -4.22 14.88
N TYR A 187 -3.14 -3.73 15.42
CA TYR A 187 -1.80 -4.08 14.93
C TYR A 187 -1.49 -5.57 15.06
N ARG A 188 -1.95 -6.23 16.15
CA ARG A 188 -1.82 -7.69 16.27
C ARG A 188 -2.61 -8.43 15.21
N ALA A 189 -3.84 -8.00 14.93
CA ALA A 189 -4.65 -8.61 13.89
C ALA A 189 -3.98 -8.48 12.51
N GLU A 190 -3.40 -7.31 12.19
CA GLU A 190 -2.62 -7.10 10.96
C GLU A 190 -1.39 -8.00 10.90
N GLY A 191 -0.60 -8.06 11.99
CA GLY A 191 0.56 -8.94 12.07
C GLY A 191 0.21 -10.43 11.93
N LEU A 192 -0.89 -10.89 12.55
CA LEU A 192 -1.38 -12.25 12.41
C LEU A 192 -1.86 -12.53 10.97
N ALA A 193 -2.54 -11.56 10.33
CA ALA A 193 -2.91 -11.68 8.93
C ALA A 193 -1.68 -11.80 8.02
N ILE A 194 -0.63 -11.02 8.27
CA ILE A 194 0.64 -11.11 7.53
C ILE A 194 1.29 -12.49 7.72
N ILE A 195 1.31 -13.02 8.95
CA ILE A 195 1.84 -14.36 9.24
C ILE A 195 1.05 -15.42 8.47
N LEU A 196 -0.29 -15.41 8.59
CA LEU A 196 -1.16 -16.34 7.85
C LEU A 196 -0.95 -16.21 6.33
N GLY A 197 -0.83 -14.98 5.84
CA GLY A 197 -0.49 -14.72 4.45
C GLY A 197 0.81 -15.39 4.03
N ALA A 198 1.87 -15.26 4.83
CA ALA A 198 3.16 -15.89 4.53
C ALA A 198 3.08 -17.43 4.44
N PHE A 199 2.30 -18.09 5.30
CA PHE A 199 2.06 -19.54 5.22
C PHE A 199 1.38 -19.94 3.90
N PHE A 200 0.41 -19.15 3.45
CA PHE A 200 -0.35 -19.41 2.23
C PHE A 200 0.16 -18.65 1.00
N ASN A 201 1.40 -18.15 1.05
CA ASN A 201 2.07 -17.48 -0.07
C ASN A 201 1.36 -16.19 -0.55
N ALA A 202 0.67 -15.50 0.34
CA ALA A 202 0.10 -14.18 0.09
C ALA A 202 1.06 -13.05 0.46
N PHE A 203 0.76 -11.86 -0.05
CA PHE A 203 1.50 -10.64 0.21
C PHE A 203 1.08 -9.99 1.55
N PRO A 204 1.89 -9.07 2.10
CA PRO A 204 1.54 -8.38 3.34
C PRO A 204 0.20 -7.67 3.22
N TYR A 205 -0.60 -7.75 4.27
CA TYR A 205 -1.89 -7.10 4.35
C TYR A 205 -1.79 -5.81 5.17
N THR A 206 -2.60 -4.84 4.77
CA THR A 206 -2.78 -3.57 5.47
C THR A 206 -4.26 -3.20 5.48
N THR A 207 -4.63 -2.20 6.27
CA THR A 207 -5.99 -1.67 6.26
C THR A 207 -6.28 -0.93 4.95
N TYR A 208 -7.52 -1.02 4.48
CA TYR A 208 -7.91 -0.43 3.20
C TYR A 208 -8.56 0.95 3.42
N SER A 209 -7.76 2.02 3.26
CA SER A 209 -8.17 3.42 3.45
C SER A 209 -9.42 3.81 2.64
N GLN A 210 -9.64 3.17 1.50
CA GLN A 210 -10.81 3.37 0.63
C GLN A 210 -12.12 2.95 1.31
N ASN A 211 -12.08 1.95 2.20
CA ASN A 211 -13.26 1.48 2.92
C ASN A 211 -13.79 2.53 3.89
N VAL A 212 -12.92 3.41 4.41
CA VAL A 212 -13.32 4.56 5.24
C VAL A 212 -14.28 5.47 4.46
N GLY A 213 -13.96 5.77 3.20
CA GLY A 213 -14.80 6.58 2.33
C GLY A 213 -16.14 5.90 2.03
N LEU A 214 -16.14 4.59 1.81
CA LEU A 214 -17.38 3.83 1.59
C LEU A 214 -18.26 3.78 2.85
N LEU A 215 -17.66 3.64 4.03
CA LEU A 215 -18.39 3.64 5.30
C LEU A 215 -19.02 5.02 5.55
N GLN A 216 -18.28 6.11 5.27
CA GLN A 216 -18.79 7.48 5.35
C GLN A 216 -19.97 7.73 4.39
N LEU A 217 -19.91 7.20 3.16
CA LEU A 217 -20.96 7.38 2.16
C LEU A 217 -22.18 6.47 2.38
N SER A 218 -21.97 5.24 2.85
CA SER A 218 -23.04 4.26 3.06
C SER A 218 -23.77 4.45 4.40
N GLY A 219 -23.08 5.01 5.41
CA GLY A 219 -23.59 5.15 6.77
C GLY A 219 -23.72 3.82 7.53
N VAL A 220 -23.32 2.68 6.93
CA VAL A 220 -23.45 1.36 7.56
C VAL A 220 -22.21 1.08 8.41
N LYS A 221 -22.33 1.30 9.73
CA LYS A 221 -21.24 1.13 10.71
C LYS A 221 -21.15 -0.28 11.33
N THR A 222 -21.96 -1.24 10.85
CA THR A 222 -22.06 -2.56 11.49
C THR A 222 -20.92 -3.51 11.10
N LYS A 223 -20.42 -4.29 12.07
CA LYS A 223 -19.37 -5.31 11.85
C LYS A 223 -19.85 -6.50 11.01
N ASN A 224 -21.16 -6.73 10.93
CA ASN A 224 -21.75 -7.84 10.17
C ASN A 224 -21.38 -7.79 8.68
N VAL A 225 -21.28 -6.59 8.10
CA VAL A 225 -20.84 -6.42 6.70
C VAL A 225 -19.43 -6.96 6.50
N ILE A 226 -18.54 -6.74 7.48
CA ILE A 226 -17.14 -7.20 7.43
C ILE A 226 -17.08 -8.73 7.53
N TYR A 227 -17.86 -9.34 8.44
CA TYR A 227 -17.91 -10.80 8.56
C TYR A 227 -18.45 -11.47 7.29
N THR A 228 -19.54 -10.93 6.72
CA THR A 228 -20.12 -11.45 5.48
C THR A 228 -19.14 -11.30 4.31
N ALA A 229 -18.49 -10.14 4.17
CA ALA A 229 -17.50 -9.93 3.12
C ALA A 229 -16.29 -10.86 3.29
N GLY A 230 -15.79 -11.04 4.52
CA GLY A 230 -14.69 -11.96 4.82
C GLY A 230 -15.04 -13.41 4.48
N ALA A 231 -16.22 -13.89 4.88
CA ALA A 231 -16.68 -15.24 4.55
C ALA A 231 -16.82 -15.42 3.02
N PHE A 232 -17.38 -14.42 2.33
CA PHE A 232 -17.51 -14.43 0.87
C PHE A 232 -16.13 -14.49 0.18
N LEU A 233 -15.16 -13.70 0.62
CA LEU A 233 -13.80 -13.71 0.08
C LEU A 233 -13.07 -15.03 0.34
N VAL A 234 -13.27 -15.65 1.51
CA VAL A 234 -12.72 -16.99 1.81
C VAL A 234 -13.32 -18.02 0.85
N LEU A 235 -14.64 -18.01 0.64
CA LEU A 235 -15.30 -18.91 -0.30
C LEU A 235 -14.80 -18.71 -1.73
N LEU A 236 -14.65 -17.46 -2.19
CA LEU A 236 -14.09 -17.17 -3.51
C LEU A 236 -12.62 -17.60 -3.63
N GLY A 237 -11.84 -17.49 -2.55
CA GLY A 237 -10.45 -17.93 -2.52
C GLY A 237 -10.27 -19.45 -2.71
N LEU A 238 -11.29 -20.25 -2.38
CA LEU A 238 -11.31 -21.69 -2.62
C LEU A 238 -11.62 -22.07 -4.07
N VAL A 239 -11.95 -21.08 -4.92
CA VAL A 239 -12.36 -21.27 -6.33
C VAL A 239 -11.28 -20.72 -7.26
N PRO A 240 -10.29 -21.52 -7.69
CA PRO A 240 -9.21 -21.08 -8.58
C PRO A 240 -9.67 -20.43 -9.87
N LYS A 241 -10.86 -20.78 -10.39
CA LYS A 241 -11.43 -20.13 -11.58
C LYS A 241 -11.56 -18.61 -11.41
N ILE A 242 -11.84 -18.12 -10.19
CA ILE A 242 -11.89 -16.70 -9.91
C ILE A 242 -10.49 -16.06 -10.05
N GLY A 243 -9.45 -16.75 -9.60
CA GLY A 243 -8.06 -16.35 -9.84
C GLY A 243 -7.67 -16.43 -11.32
N ALA A 244 -8.07 -17.49 -12.03
CA ALA A 244 -7.81 -17.60 -13.46
C ALA A 244 -8.47 -16.46 -14.26
N LEU A 245 -9.67 -16.02 -13.86
CA LEU A 245 -10.34 -14.86 -14.46
C LEU A 245 -9.54 -13.55 -14.30
N THR A 246 -8.71 -13.39 -13.26
CA THR A 246 -7.86 -12.21 -13.13
C THR A 246 -6.63 -12.29 -14.03
N THR A 247 -6.14 -13.51 -14.33
CA THR A 247 -4.97 -13.73 -15.20
C THR A 247 -5.26 -13.50 -16.68
N ILE A 248 -6.52 -13.59 -17.11
CA ILE A 248 -6.91 -13.32 -18.50
C ILE A 248 -7.08 -11.84 -18.80
N ILE A 249 -7.07 -10.97 -17.78
CA ILE A 249 -7.17 -9.52 -17.95
C ILE A 249 -5.90 -9.03 -18.63
N PRO A 250 -5.98 -8.43 -19.83
CA PRO A 250 -4.80 -7.96 -20.53
C PRO A 250 -4.06 -6.87 -19.75
N THR A 251 -2.73 -6.88 -19.85
CA THR A 251 -1.86 -5.91 -19.17
C THR A 251 -2.23 -4.44 -19.44
N PRO A 252 -2.63 -4.01 -20.66
CA PRO A 252 -3.02 -2.61 -20.89
C PRO A 252 -4.31 -2.21 -20.15
N VAL A 253 -5.31 -3.11 -20.10
CA VAL A 253 -6.58 -2.89 -19.37
C VAL A 253 -6.28 -2.71 -17.88
N LEU A 254 -5.47 -3.61 -17.33
CA LEU A 254 -5.01 -3.55 -15.95
C LEU A 254 -4.19 -2.28 -15.68
N GLY A 255 -3.33 -1.85 -16.61
CA GLY A 255 -2.60 -0.59 -16.53
C GLY A 255 -3.52 0.64 -16.44
N GLY A 256 -4.56 0.72 -17.27
CA GLY A 256 -5.56 1.78 -17.22
C GLY A 256 -6.28 1.86 -15.87
N ALA A 257 -6.65 0.72 -15.30
CA ALA A 257 -7.23 0.66 -13.96
C ALA A 257 -6.23 1.03 -12.86
N MET A 258 -4.98 0.56 -12.97
CA MET A 258 -3.91 0.86 -12.00
C MET A 258 -3.59 2.35 -11.92
N VAL A 259 -3.66 3.10 -13.03
CA VAL A 259 -3.49 4.56 -13.02
C VAL A 259 -4.54 5.22 -12.11
N ALA A 260 -5.81 4.82 -12.22
CA ALA A 260 -6.85 5.34 -11.34
C ALA A 260 -6.62 4.91 -9.87
N MET A 261 -6.25 3.65 -9.64
CA MET A 261 -6.02 3.12 -8.28
C MET A 261 -4.83 3.80 -7.58
N PHE A 262 -3.66 3.83 -8.19
CA PHE A 262 -2.47 4.44 -7.59
C PHE A 262 -2.58 5.96 -7.55
N GLY A 263 -3.23 6.59 -8.54
CA GLY A 263 -3.56 8.02 -8.49
C GLY A 263 -4.46 8.36 -7.30
N MET A 264 -5.44 7.51 -6.98
CA MET A 264 -6.24 7.69 -5.76
C MET A 264 -5.41 7.52 -4.47
N VAL A 265 -4.45 6.60 -4.42
CA VAL A 265 -3.53 6.47 -3.27
C VAL A 265 -2.75 7.77 -3.06
N VAL A 266 -2.22 8.37 -4.13
CA VAL A 266 -1.57 9.69 -4.07
C VAL A 266 -2.53 10.76 -3.53
N ALA A 267 -3.76 10.81 -4.06
CA ALA A 267 -4.76 11.77 -3.62
C ALA A 267 -5.13 11.61 -2.13
N TYR A 268 -5.21 10.38 -1.61
CA TYR A 268 -5.44 10.12 -0.20
C TYR A 268 -4.24 10.51 0.67
N GLY A 269 -3.01 10.26 0.21
CA GLY A 269 -1.80 10.77 0.88
C GLY A 269 -1.83 12.30 1.01
N ILE A 270 -2.19 13.01 -0.06
CA ILE A 270 -2.38 14.47 -0.05
C ILE A 270 -3.52 14.87 0.89
N LYS A 271 -4.63 14.13 0.91
CA LYS A 271 -5.73 14.37 1.86
C LYS A 271 -5.29 14.22 3.31
N MET A 272 -4.44 13.24 3.63
CA MET A 272 -3.86 13.11 4.98
C MET A 272 -2.95 14.30 5.31
N LEU A 273 -2.17 14.78 4.34
CA LEU A 273 -1.35 15.98 4.49
C LEU A 273 -2.19 17.24 4.72
N SER A 274 -3.47 17.27 4.34
CA SER A 274 -4.33 18.44 4.60
C SER A 274 -4.60 18.69 6.09
N ALA A 275 -4.31 17.74 6.96
CA ALA A 275 -4.34 17.91 8.42
C ALA A 275 -3.05 18.55 8.97
N VAL A 276 -2.03 18.76 8.14
CA VAL A 276 -0.74 19.33 8.52
C VAL A 276 -0.78 20.86 8.40
N GLU A 277 -0.14 21.53 9.35
CA GLU A 277 0.08 22.96 9.28
C GLU A 277 1.17 23.29 8.24
N PHE A 278 0.74 23.68 7.03
CA PHE A 278 1.62 24.06 5.91
C PHE A 278 2.31 25.42 6.07
N SER A 279 1.95 26.22 7.07
CA SER A 279 2.67 27.46 7.41
C SER A 279 4.04 27.19 8.05
N SER A 280 4.23 26.03 8.69
CA SER A 280 5.54 25.61 9.20
C SER A 280 6.47 25.22 8.05
N GLN A 281 7.57 25.94 7.91
CA GLN A 281 8.63 25.62 6.96
C GLN A 281 9.30 24.27 7.28
N GLU A 282 9.33 23.86 8.55
CA GLU A 282 9.86 22.55 8.93
C GLU A 282 9.01 21.41 8.36
N ASN A 283 7.69 21.50 8.48
CA ASN A 283 6.77 20.51 7.90
C ASN A 283 6.87 20.46 6.37
N LEU A 284 6.95 21.62 5.71
CA LEU A 284 7.16 21.70 4.26
C LEU A 284 8.47 21.03 3.83
N LEU A 285 9.57 21.25 4.57
CA LEU A 285 10.86 20.66 4.26
C LEU A 285 10.85 19.13 4.44
N ILE A 286 10.19 18.62 5.49
CA ILE A 286 9.99 17.18 5.70
C ILE A 286 9.27 16.58 4.48
N ILE A 287 8.18 17.20 4.01
CA ILE A 287 7.41 16.73 2.86
C ILE A 287 8.27 16.77 1.59
N ALA A 288 8.90 17.92 1.30
CA ALA A 288 9.69 18.12 0.08
C ALA A 288 10.85 17.12 -0.03
N CYS A 289 11.64 16.97 1.04
CA CYS A 289 12.78 16.06 1.04
C CYS A 289 12.36 14.58 0.99
N SER A 290 11.31 14.19 1.73
CA SER A 290 10.85 12.79 1.73
C SER A 290 10.25 12.37 0.39
N VAL A 291 9.34 13.18 -0.17
CA VAL A 291 8.72 12.91 -1.48
C VAL A 291 9.78 12.98 -2.59
N GLY A 292 10.65 13.98 -2.56
CA GLY A 292 11.75 14.13 -3.50
C GLY A 292 12.72 12.95 -3.48
N MET A 293 13.10 12.47 -2.29
CA MET A 293 13.95 11.29 -2.15
C MET A 293 13.25 10.03 -2.68
N GLY A 294 12.00 9.78 -2.27
CA GLY A 294 11.29 8.58 -2.68
C GLY A 294 11.02 8.49 -4.19
N LEU A 295 10.64 9.62 -4.81
CA LEU A 295 10.50 9.72 -6.26
C LEU A 295 11.87 9.65 -6.95
N GLY A 296 12.88 10.36 -6.45
CA GLY A 296 14.21 10.42 -7.05
C GLY A 296 14.88 9.05 -7.16
N VAL A 297 14.80 8.24 -6.10
CA VAL A 297 15.29 6.85 -6.12
C VAL A 297 14.56 5.99 -7.14
N THR A 298 13.24 6.17 -7.26
CA THR A 298 12.42 5.39 -8.19
C THR A 298 12.66 5.80 -9.64
N ALA A 299 12.89 7.09 -9.89
CA ALA A 299 13.16 7.65 -11.20
C ALA A 299 14.60 7.38 -11.68
N VAL A 300 15.56 7.29 -10.74
CA VAL A 300 16.98 7.03 -11.02
C VAL A 300 17.47 5.85 -10.16
N PRO A 301 17.13 4.59 -10.51
CA PRO A 301 17.52 3.42 -9.73
C PRO A 301 19.04 3.21 -9.64
N GLU A 302 19.81 3.77 -10.59
CA GLU A 302 21.27 3.68 -10.60
C GLU A 302 21.97 4.61 -9.60
N LEU A 303 21.22 5.50 -8.94
CA LEU A 303 21.76 6.50 -8.01
C LEU A 303 22.67 5.89 -6.93
N PHE A 304 22.35 4.69 -6.46
CA PHE A 304 23.12 3.97 -5.43
C PHE A 304 23.85 2.73 -5.97
N ALA A 305 24.13 2.67 -7.28
CA ALA A 305 24.73 1.50 -7.91
C ALA A 305 26.11 1.12 -7.33
N GLN A 306 26.86 2.10 -6.82
CA GLN A 306 28.20 1.91 -6.22
C GLN A 306 28.15 1.55 -4.73
N MET A 307 26.97 1.51 -4.10
CA MET A 307 26.86 1.12 -2.69
C MET A 307 26.98 -0.40 -2.51
N PRO A 308 27.43 -0.86 -1.31
CA PRO A 308 27.43 -2.28 -0.99
C PRO A 308 26.04 -2.90 -1.16
N SER A 309 25.98 -4.13 -1.68
CA SER A 309 24.74 -4.86 -1.98
C SER A 309 23.75 -4.89 -0.79
N SER A 310 24.25 -5.00 0.43
CA SER A 310 23.44 -5.00 1.67
C SER A 310 22.69 -3.69 1.92
N ILE A 311 23.27 -2.55 1.54
CA ILE A 311 22.65 -1.22 1.69
C ILE A 311 21.77 -0.92 0.48
N ARG A 312 22.21 -1.38 -0.69
CA ARG A 312 21.56 -1.17 -1.99
C ARG A 312 20.10 -1.63 -2.01
N ILE A 313 19.76 -2.75 -1.35
CA ILE A 313 18.36 -3.21 -1.29
C ILE A 313 17.41 -2.25 -0.56
N LEU A 314 17.95 -1.48 0.40
CA LEU A 314 17.20 -0.48 1.15
C LEU A 314 17.16 0.85 0.38
N THR A 315 18.28 1.23 -0.23
CA THR A 315 18.41 2.52 -0.92
C THR A 315 17.82 2.55 -2.31
N ASP A 316 17.73 1.40 -3.01
CA ASP A 316 17.08 1.28 -4.34
C ASP A 316 15.54 1.25 -4.22
N ASN A 317 15.00 1.23 -3.00
CA ASN A 317 13.57 1.24 -2.75
C ASN A 317 13.10 2.65 -2.36
N GLY A 318 12.43 3.32 -3.30
CA GLY A 318 11.93 4.69 -3.08
C GLY A 318 10.99 4.84 -1.89
N ILE A 319 10.19 3.81 -1.57
CA ILE A 319 9.31 3.82 -0.39
C ILE A 319 10.16 3.86 0.87
N VAL A 320 11.19 3.00 0.96
CA VAL A 320 12.08 2.92 2.13
C VAL A 320 12.87 4.22 2.27
N ALA A 321 13.51 4.68 1.20
CA ALA A 321 14.34 5.89 1.21
C ALA A 321 13.52 7.12 1.64
N GLY A 322 12.37 7.35 1.00
CA GLY A 322 11.50 8.47 1.33
C GLY A 322 10.89 8.40 2.73
N SER A 323 10.50 7.19 3.19
CA SER A 323 9.96 7.00 4.55
C SER A 323 11.00 7.25 5.63
N LEU A 324 12.24 6.77 5.44
CA LEU A 324 13.34 7.05 6.36
C LEU A 324 13.65 8.54 6.40
N THR A 325 13.68 9.22 5.25
CA THR A 325 13.86 10.68 5.21
C THR A 325 12.76 11.39 5.99
N ALA A 326 11.49 11.01 5.81
CA ALA A 326 10.37 11.62 6.54
C ALA A 326 10.52 11.44 8.06
N ILE A 327 10.81 10.21 8.50
CA ILE A 327 10.97 9.87 9.92
C ILE A 327 12.14 10.64 10.53
N VAL A 328 13.31 10.60 9.88
CA VAL A 328 14.53 11.24 10.39
C VAL A 328 14.35 12.76 10.48
N LEU A 329 13.82 13.41 9.43
CA LEU A 329 13.60 14.85 9.47
C LEU A 329 12.54 15.25 10.50
N ASN A 330 11.48 14.46 10.67
CA ASN A 330 10.49 14.70 11.72
C ASN A 330 11.11 14.60 13.12
N LEU A 331 11.99 13.61 13.35
CA LEU A 331 12.73 13.51 14.62
C LEU A 331 13.59 14.75 14.86
N VAL A 332 14.32 15.20 13.83
CA VAL A 332 15.20 16.39 13.89
C VAL A 332 14.41 17.66 14.21
N PHE A 333 13.35 17.94 13.47
CA PHE A 333 12.66 19.24 13.56
C PHE A 333 11.60 19.29 14.65
N ASN A 334 10.82 18.23 14.84
CA ASN A 334 9.63 18.26 15.69
C ASN A 334 9.86 17.62 17.07
N VAL A 335 10.68 16.56 17.16
CA VAL A 335 10.90 15.85 18.43
C VAL A 335 12.05 16.45 19.23
N PHE A 336 13.21 16.69 18.62
CA PHE A 336 14.37 17.22 19.35
C PHE A 336 14.26 18.71 19.69
N LYS A 337 13.46 19.48 18.94
CA LYS A 337 13.23 20.93 19.20
C LYS A 337 12.15 21.17 20.26
N GLY A 338 11.10 20.35 20.30
CA GLY A 338 10.01 20.44 21.30
C GLY A 338 10.49 20.30 22.75
N ASN A 339 11.55 19.52 23.00
CA ASN A 339 12.14 19.38 24.33
C ASN A 339 12.91 20.64 24.79
N LYS A 340 13.44 21.47 23.89
CA LYS A 340 14.17 22.69 24.26
C LYS A 340 13.24 23.85 24.63
N ALA A 341 12.12 24.00 23.94
CA ALA A 341 11.13 25.05 24.26
C ALA A 341 10.44 24.79 25.61
N ALA A 342 10.08 23.53 25.90
CA ALA A 342 9.52 23.13 27.20
C ALA A 342 10.53 23.25 28.35
N GLN A 343 11.80 22.91 28.13
CA GLN A 343 12.86 23.14 29.13
C GLN A 343 13.11 24.63 29.37
N GLN A 344 13.16 25.48 28.34
CA GLN A 344 13.34 26.92 28.51
C GLN A 344 12.18 27.60 29.26
N ALA A 345 10.94 27.15 29.06
CA ALA A 345 9.79 27.64 29.84
C ALA A 345 9.93 27.30 31.34
N SER A 346 10.30 26.05 31.66
CA SER A 346 10.51 25.61 33.06
C SER A 346 11.67 26.31 33.77
N PHE A 347 12.76 26.63 33.04
CA PHE A 347 13.90 27.37 33.58
C PHE A 347 13.59 28.86 33.81
N THR A 348 12.59 29.42 33.12
CA THR A 348 12.19 30.83 33.26
C THR A 348 11.24 31.00 34.45
N GLU A 349 10.33 30.06 34.70
CA GLU A 349 9.47 30.05 35.90
C GLU A 349 10.25 29.82 37.20
N GLN A 350 11.30 28.97 37.19
CA GLN A 350 12.17 28.76 38.36
C GLN A 350 13.07 29.94 38.72
N LYS A 351 13.30 30.89 37.79
CA LYS A 351 14.02 32.15 38.09
C LYS A 351 13.10 33.31 38.46
N ALA A 352 11.79 33.15 38.26
CA ALA A 352 10.77 34.13 38.61
C ALA A 352 10.07 33.81 39.95
N SER A 353 10.46 32.72 40.61
CA SER A 353 10.05 32.30 41.96
C SER A 353 11.18 32.54 42.95
#